data_AF-A0A1Z5LAJ2-F1
#
_entry.id   AF-A0A1Z5LAJ2-F1
#
_cell.length_a   1.000
_cell.length_b   1.000
_cell.length_c   1.000
_cell.angle_alpha   90.00
_cell.angle_beta   90.00
_cell.angle_gamma   90.00
#
_symmetry.space_group_name_H-M   'P 1'
#
loop_
_entity.id
_entity.type
_entity.pdbx_description
1 polymer ?
#
loop_
_entity_poly.entity_id
_entity_poly.type
_entity_poly.pdbx_seq_one_letter_code
_entity_poly.pdbx_strand_id
1 'polypeptide(L)'
;MMHAVGFYHEQSRADRDDYVTVFWHNIQPGMTFNFAKYTLREIQHLGEQYDYDSVMHYPPTAFARSRGLNTIVPKDPYAKIGQRSEFSATDIRKIQKLYECEGNEGGKTTTTTTEGPSDCKDKDSQCTYWARYFGCFDIRDEERTRYMEEYCTETCGICGGTKTTSPAMKSTEGVSRNCEDKALDCQVWRRYSYCSSHQHFMRMHCRRTCHFC
;
A
#
# COMPACT_ATOMS: atom_id res chain seq x y z
N MET A 1 6.88 -15.29 -9.41
CA MET A 1 6.80 -15.67 -7.99
C MET A 1 6.07 -14.61 -7.16
N MET A 2 6.47 -13.33 -7.20
CA MET A 2 5.91 -12.29 -6.32
C MET A 2 4.39 -12.08 -6.39
N HIS A 3 3.76 -12.23 -7.56
CA HIS A 3 2.30 -12.23 -7.70
C HIS A 3 1.62 -13.29 -6.83
N ALA A 4 2.18 -14.50 -6.77
CA ALA A 4 1.64 -15.58 -5.94
C ALA A 4 1.85 -15.34 -4.44
N VAL A 5 2.86 -14.54 -4.09
CA VAL A 5 3.15 -14.07 -2.72
C VAL A 5 2.21 -12.93 -2.31
N GLY A 6 1.34 -12.43 -3.21
CA GLY A 6 0.32 -11.43 -2.89
C GLY A 6 0.69 -9.99 -3.25
N PHE A 7 1.73 -9.79 -4.06
CA PHE A 7 2.11 -8.45 -4.54
C PHE A 7 1.57 -8.16 -5.93
N TYR A 8 0.90 -7.03 -6.07
CA TYR A 8 0.56 -6.45 -7.38
C TYR A 8 1.74 -5.69 -7.97
N HIS A 9 1.62 -5.25 -9.22
CA HIS A 9 2.65 -4.45 -9.86
C HIS A 9 2.85 -3.10 -9.16
N GLU A 10 4.11 -2.65 -9.05
CA GLU A 10 4.44 -1.41 -8.32
C GLU A 10 3.78 -0.18 -8.97
N GLN A 11 3.68 -0.14 -10.31
CA GLN A 11 3.01 0.97 -11.02
C GLN A 11 1.48 1.01 -10.85
N SER A 12 0.91 0.01 -10.18
CA SER A 12 -0.51 -0.04 -9.82
C SER A 12 -0.77 0.43 -8.39
N ARG A 13 0.25 0.94 -7.66
CA ARG A 13 0.04 1.54 -6.34
C ARG A 13 -0.91 2.74 -6.38
N ALA A 14 -1.57 2.98 -5.25
CA ALA A 14 -2.54 4.07 -5.11
C ALA A 14 -1.89 5.46 -5.29
N ASP A 15 -0.65 5.60 -4.82
CA ASP A 15 0.19 6.80 -4.84
C ASP A 15 1.08 6.92 -6.09
N ARG A 16 1.01 5.99 -7.06
CA ARG A 16 1.96 5.94 -8.18
C ARG A 16 2.04 7.23 -9.00
N ASP A 17 0.95 7.99 -9.10
CA ASP A 17 0.93 9.23 -9.90
C ASP A 17 1.86 10.31 -9.30
N ASP A 18 2.34 10.17 -8.07
CA ASP A 18 3.35 11.04 -7.47
C ASP A 18 4.77 10.70 -7.95
N TYR A 19 4.97 9.51 -8.53
CA TYR A 19 6.28 8.95 -8.86
C TYR A 19 6.49 8.69 -10.35
N VAL A 20 5.43 8.36 -11.09
CA VAL A 20 5.50 8.04 -12.53
C VAL A 20 4.39 8.76 -13.30
N THR A 21 4.65 9.01 -14.57
CA THR A 21 3.66 9.48 -15.54
C THR A 21 3.31 8.36 -16.50
N VAL A 22 2.01 8.07 -16.66
CA VAL A 22 1.51 7.09 -17.64
C VAL A 22 1.03 7.81 -18.90
N PHE A 23 1.61 7.48 -20.05
CA PHE A 23 1.23 7.99 -21.36
C PHE A 23 0.13 7.11 -21.96
N TRP A 24 -1.11 7.35 -21.56
CA TRP A 24 -2.27 6.54 -21.96
C TRP A 24 -2.41 6.37 -23.47
N HIS A 25 -2.14 7.43 -24.24
CA HIS A 25 -2.21 7.42 -25.70
C HIS A 25 -1.12 6.55 -26.37
N ASN A 26 -0.08 6.15 -25.64
CA ASN A 26 0.98 5.26 -26.12
C ASN A 26 0.69 3.78 -25.84
N ILE A 27 -0.35 3.47 -25.05
CA ILE A 27 -0.71 2.10 -24.70
C ILE A 27 -1.52 1.47 -25.84
N GLN A 28 -1.33 0.17 -26.09
CA GLN A 28 -2.13 -0.61 -27.04
C GLN A 28 -3.63 -0.48 -26.70
N PRO A 29 -4.51 -0.27 -27.70
CA PRO A 29 -5.95 -0.28 -27.48
C PRO A 29 -6.40 -1.54 -26.74
N GLY A 30 -7.20 -1.37 -25.68
CA GLY A 30 -7.65 -2.46 -24.82
C GLY A 30 -6.66 -2.90 -23.74
N MET A 31 -5.41 -2.42 -23.71
CA MET A 31 -4.39 -2.79 -22.71
C MET A 31 -4.21 -1.79 -21.57
N THR A 32 -4.98 -0.70 -21.55
CA THR A 32 -4.91 0.36 -20.54
C THR A 32 -5.22 -0.12 -19.12
N PHE A 33 -5.94 -1.24 -18.95
CA PHE A 33 -6.23 -1.81 -17.63
C PHE A 33 -4.97 -2.28 -16.88
N ASN A 34 -3.91 -2.66 -17.59
CA ASN A 34 -2.63 -3.05 -16.99
C ASN A 34 -1.93 -1.90 -16.22
N PHE A 35 -2.43 -0.67 -16.39
CA PHE A 35 -1.90 0.55 -15.75
C PHE A 35 -2.88 1.16 -14.74
N ALA A 36 -3.99 0.51 -14.41
CA ALA A 36 -4.85 1.04 -13.36
C ALA A 36 -4.20 0.91 -11.98
N LYS A 37 -4.62 1.81 -11.10
CA LYS A 37 -4.23 1.85 -9.71
C LYS A 37 -5.22 1.05 -8.87
N TYR A 38 -4.72 0.37 -7.86
CA TYR A 38 -5.53 -0.14 -6.77
C TYR A 38 -5.74 0.96 -5.72
N THR A 39 -6.82 0.84 -4.96
CA THR A 39 -7.10 1.70 -3.81
C THR A 39 -6.49 1.11 -2.54
N LEU A 40 -6.36 1.93 -1.50
CA LEU A 40 -5.92 1.47 -0.17
C LEU A 40 -6.92 0.55 0.55
N ARG A 41 -8.07 0.24 -0.09
CA ARG A 41 -8.98 -0.82 0.37
C ARG A 41 -8.62 -2.20 -0.19
N GLU A 42 -7.83 -2.24 -1.25
CA GLU A 42 -7.44 -3.47 -1.97
C GLU A 42 -5.98 -3.83 -1.73
N ILE A 43 -5.13 -2.80 -1.56
CA ILE A 43 -3.70 -2.96 -1.32
C ILE A 43 -3.27 -2.20 -0.07
N GLN A 44 -2.13 -2.61 0.47
CA GLN A 44 -1.41 -1.88 1.51
C GLN A 44 0.01 -1.58 1.04
N HIS A 45 0.52 -0.41 1.38
CA HIS A 45 1.91 -0.03 1.06
C HIS A 45 2.92 -0.60 2.06
N LEU A 46 2.48 -1.20 3.17
CA LEU A 46 3.34 -1.76 4.24
C LEU A 46 4.33 -0.74 4.82
N GLY A 47 3.99 0.55 4.77
CA GLY A 47 4.86 1.65 5.19
C GLY A 47 6.13 1.80 4.33
N GLU A 48 6.18 1.20 3.15
CA GLU A 48 7.32 1.30 2.23
C GLU A 48 7.08 2.37 1.16
N GLN A 49 8.16 3.07 0.81
CA GLN A 49 8.16 4.06 -0.27
C GLN A 49 7.92 3.40 -1.63
N TYR A 50 7.61 4.21 -2.65
CA TYR A 50 7.49 3.73 -4.02
C TYR A 50 8.85 3.25 -4.52
N ASP A 51 8.88 2.05 -5.09
CA ASP A 51 10.13 1.39 -5.48
C ASP A 51 10.28 1.25 -6.99
N TYR A 52 11.00 2.18 -7.61
CA TYR A 52 11.32 2.14 -9.04
C TYR A 52 12.07 0.86 -9.45
N ASP A 53 12.87 0.29 -8.53
CA ASP A 53 13.70 -0.87 -8.77
C ASP A 53 13.00 -2.20 -8.44
N SER A 54 11.73 -2.15 -8.03
CA SER A 54 10.96 -3.36 -7.74
C SER A 54 10.93 -4.27 -8.97
N VAL A 55 11.11 -5.57 -8.76
CA VAL A 55 10.95 -6.59 -9.82
C VAL A 55 9.54 -6.57 -10.42
N MET A 56 8.59 -5.99 -9.69
CA MET A 56 7.18 -5.86 -10.04
C MET A 56 6.87 -4.55 -10.77
N HIS A 57 7.84 -3.66 -10.95
CA HIS A 57 7.65 -2.44 -11.73
C HIS A 57 7.72 -2.74 -13.24
N TYR A 58 6.81 -2.21 -14.03
CA TYR A 58 6.88 -2.32 -15.49
C TYR A 58 8.09 -1.58 -16.10
N PRO A 59 8.65 -2.11 -17.21
CA PRO A 59 9.61 -1.35 -18.02
C PRO A 59 8.92 -0.20 -18.76
N PRO A 60 9.69 0.81 -19.25
CA PRO A 60 9.13 2.01 -19.86
C PRO A 60 8.22 1.74 -21.06
N THR A 61 8.48 0.67 -21.82
CA THR A 61 7.80 0.34 -23.08
C THR A 61 6.69 -0.71 -22.93
N ALA A 62 6.31 -1.06 -21.69
CA ALA A 62 5.29 -2.08 -21.43
C ALA A 62 3.98 -1.76 -22.16
N PHE A 63 3.44 -2.73 -22.90
CA PHE A 63 2.19 -2.58 -23.68
C PHE A 63 2.17 -1.37 -24.63
N ALA A 64 3.32 -0.90 -25.10
CA ALA A 64 3.40 0.17 -26.08
C ALA A 64 2.70 -0.24 -27.39
N ARG A 65 1.93 0.69 -27.97
CA ARG A 65 1.23 0.49 -29.25
C ARG A 65 2.17 0.48 -30.47
N SER A 66 3.40 0.95 -30.30
CA SER A 66 4.42 0.95 -31.34
C SER A 66 5.81 0.88 -30.70
N ARG A 67 6.76 0.30 -31.41
CA ARG A 67 8.14 0.13 -30.93
C ARG A 67 8.78 1.48 -30.63
N GLY A 68 9.46 1.57 -29.48
CA GLY A 68 10.18 2.78 -29.06
C GLY A 68 9.34 3.81 -28.30
N LEU A 69 8.03 3.60 -28.15
CA LEU A 69 7.19 4.46 -27.31
C LEU A 69 7.27 4.04 -25.85
N ASN A 70 7.47 5.02 -24.96
CA ASN A 70 7.29 4.82 -23.53
C ASN A 70 5.81 4.99 -23.16
N THR A 71 5.29 4.05 -22.38
CA THR A 71 3.95 4.08 -21.77
C THR A 71 4.01 4.55 -20.31
N ILE A 72 5.16 4.41 -19.66
CA ILE A 72 5.39 4.83 -18.28
C ILE A 72 6.80 5.44 -18.15
N VAL A 73 6.90 6.60 -17.50
CA VAL A 73 8.17 7.29 -17.28
C VAL A 73 8.26 7.79 -15.84
N PRO A 74 9.37 7.54 -15.12
CA PRO A 74 9.61 8.11 -13.80
C PRO A 74 9.63 9.64 -13.80
N LYS A 75 9.14 10.24 -12.72
CA LYS A 75 9.28 11.69 -12.49
C LYS A 75 10.67 12.06 -11.98
N ASP A 76 11.33 11.16 -11.26
CA ASP A 76 12.77 11.29 -10.97
C ASP A 76 13.58 10.96 -12.24
N PRO A 77 14.36 11.92 -12.78
CA PRO A 77 15.14 11.72 -14.00
C PRO A 77 16.28 10.70 -13.85
N TYR A 78 16.69 10.36 -12.63
CA TYR A 78 17.76 9.39 -12.36
C TYR A 78 17.23 7.98 -12.11
N ALA A 79 15.92 7.84 -11.86
CA ALA A 79 15.30 6.54 -11.61
C ALA A 79 15.26 5.68 -12.87
N LYS A 80 15.57 4.40 -12.70
CA LYS A 80 15.43 3.35 -13.72
C LYS A 80 14.32 2.40 -13.29
N ILE A 81 13.56 1.90 -14.25
CA ILE A 81 12.42 1.00 -13.99
C ILE A 81 12.46 -0.22 -14.90
N GLY A 82 11.89 -1.33 -14.42
CA GLY A 82 11.64 -2.52 -15.23
C GLY A 82 12.73 -3.58 -15.18
N GLN A 83 13.63 -3.55 -14.19
CA GLN A 83 14.60 -4.64 -13.98
C GLN A 83 13.88 -5.97 -13.69
N ARG A 84 14.51 -7.09 -14.07
CA ARG A 84 13.96 -8.45 -13.89
C ARG A 84 14.99 -9.44 -13.34
N SER A 85 16.08 -8.93 -12.77
CA SER A 85 17.23 -9.72 -12.37
C SER A 85 17.10 -10.23 -10.95
N GLU A 86 16.64 -9.38 -10.02
CA GLU A 86 16.60 -9.69 -8.59
C GLU A 86 15.46 -8.97 -7.88
N PHE A 87 15.22 -9.33 -6.61
CA PHE A 87 14.33 -8.57 -5.74
C PHE A 87 15.07 -7.34 -5.22
N SER A 88 14.40 -6.19 -5.23
CA SER A 88 14.95 -5.01 -4.58
C SER A 88 14.99 -5.20 -3.06
N ALA A 89 15.73 -4.34 -2.36
CA ALA A 89 15.70 -4.32 -0.90
C ALA A 89 14.28 -4.05 -0.36
N THR A 90 13.47 -3.24 -1.09
CA THR A 90 12.09 -2.93 -0.70
C THR A 90 11.15 -4.10 -0.96
N ASP A 91 11.35 -4.85 -2.05
CA ASP A 91 10.62 -6.08 -2.35
C ASP A 91 10.77 -7.09 -1.20
N ILE A 92 12.00 -7.30 -0.72
CA ILE A 92 12.32 -8.20 0.39
C ILE A 92 11.65 -7.71 1.68
N ARG A 93 11.80 -6.42 2.03
CA ARG A 93 11.16 -5.84 3.23
C ARG A 93 9.64 -5.95 3.20
N LYS A 94 9.02 -5.72 2.03
CA LYS A 94 7.57 -5.88 1.86
C LYS A 94 7.13 -7.32 2.11
N ILE A 95 7.85 -8.31 1.58
CA ILE A 95 7.56 -9.73 1.85
C ILE A 95 7.68 -10.04 3.34
N GLN A 96 8.78 -9.62 3.97
CA GLN A 96 9.02 -9.84 5.40
C GLN A 96 7.94 -9.23 6.28
N LYS A 97 7.49 -8.00 5.94
CA LYS A 97 6.39 -7.32 6.64
C LYS A 97 5.04 -8.00 6.41
N LEU A 98 4.77 -8.48 5.20
CA LEU A 98 3.48 -9.10 4.87
C LEU A 98 3.30 -10.46 5.53
N TYR A 99 4.39 -11.22 5.68
CA TYR A 99 4.39 -12.57 6.25
C TYR A 99 4.98 -12.66 7.66
N GLU A 100 5.19 -11.52 8.31
CA GLU A 100 5.68 -11.43 9.69
C GLU A 100 6.90 -12.31 9.93
N CYS A 101 7.86 -12.25 9.00
CA CYS A 101 9.05 -13.09 9.08
C CYS A 101 9.91 -12.66 10.29
N GLU A 102 9.92 -13.47 11.34
CA GLU A 102 10.81 -13.30 12.48
C GLU A 102 12.25 -13.69 12.08
N GLY A 103 13.20 -12.77 12.26
CA GLY A 103 14.63 -13.09 12.33
C GLY A 103 15.24 -13.79 11.11
N ASN A 104 15.67 -13.00 10.12
CA ASN A 104 16.89 -13.27 9.37
C ASN A 104 17.42 -11.96 8.79
N GLU A 105 18.11 -11.19 9.64
CA GLU A 105 18.97 -10.08 9.23
C GLU A 105 20.19 -10.63 8.48
N GLY A 106 19.96 -11.09 7.25
CA GLY A 106 21.01 -11.34 6.28
C GLY A 106 21.38 -10.06 5.55
N GLY A 107 22.08 -9.14 6.21
CA GLY A 107 22.58 -7.94 5.53
C GLY A 107 23.10 -6.84 6.46
N LYS A 108 24.38 -6.94 6.84
CA LYS A 108 25.19 -5.90 7.52
C LYS A 108 24.79 -4.46 7.15
N THR A 109 24.61 -3.59 8.13
CA THR A 109 25.38 -2.32 8.22
C THR A 109 25.44 -1.82 9.68
N THR A 110 26.68 -1.62 10.13
CA THR A 110 27.11 -1.12 11.45
C THR A 110 26.90 0.40 11.60
N THR A 111 26.88 0.87 12.87
CA THR A 111 27.34 2.19 13.39
C THR A 111 26.20 3.21 13.61
N THR A 112 26.00 3.94 14.73
CA THR A 112 26.49 3.99 16.12
C THR A 112 25.59 4.98 16.90
N THR A 113 25.24 4.59 18.12
CA THR A 113 24.96 5.31 19.40
C THR A 113 24.67 6.82 19.47
N THR A 114 23.65 7.21 20.24
CA THR A 114 23.77 8.14 21.40
C THR A 114 22.52 8.07 22.32
N GLU A 115 22.76 7.99 23.63
CA GLU A 115 21.79 7.82 24.71
C GLU A 115 21.26 9.15 25.28
N GLY A 116 20.03 9.12 25.82
CA GLY A 116 19.36 10.09 26.70
C GLY A 116 18.18 9.39 27.41
N PRO A 117 17.75 9.82 28.62
CA PRO A 117 17.50 8.95 29.76
C PRO A 117 16.24 8.05 29.68
N SER A 118 16.50 6.77 29.94
CA SER A 118 15.64 5.64 30.29
C SER A 118 14.57 5.99 31.35
N ASP A 119 13.31 5.56 31.29
CA ASP A 119 12.84 4.27 30.80
C ASP A 119 11.31 4.34 30.54
N CYS A 120 10.85 5.39 29.85
CA CYS A 120 9.47 5.39 29.35
C CYS A 120 9.46 4.83 27.93
N LYS A 121 9.58 3.51 27.86
CA LYS A 121 9.41 2.75 26.64
C LYS A 121 8.30 1.75 26.81
N ASP A 122 7.58 1.52 25.73
CA ASP A 122 6.70 0.38 25.67
C ASP A 122 7.52 -0.90 25.85
N LYS A 123 7.13 -1.70 26.84
CA LYS A 123 7.72 -3.02 27.08
C LYS A 123 7.21 -4.03 26.05
N ASP A 124 6.07 -3.75 25.43
CA ASP A 124 5.51 -4.57 24.37
C ASP A 124 5.53 -3.84 23.02
N SER A 125 6.11 -4.49 22.02
CA SER A 125 6.17 -3.96 20.65
C SER A 125 4.80 -3.75 19.99
N GLN A 126 3.74 -4.38 20.50
CA GLN A 126 2.38 -4.28 19.99
C GLN A 126 1.58 -3.12 20.60
N CYS A 127 2.18 -2.35 21.51
CA CYS A 127 1.50 -1.25 22.17
C CYS A 127 0.87 -0.24 21.20
N THR A 128 1.57 0.12 20.13
CA THR A 128 1.06 1.01 19.08
C THR A 128 -0.12 0.40 18.31
N TYR A 129 -0.10 -0.92 18.10
CA TYR A 129 -1.20 -1.65 17.48
C TYR A 129 -2.42 -1.67 18.42
N TRP A 130 -2.25 -2.10 19.66
CA TRP A 130 -3.35 -2.19 20.61
C TRP A 130 -3.96 -0.83 20.96
N ALA A 131 -3.15 0.20 21.15
CA ALA A 131 -3.64 1.56 21.38
C ALA A 131 -4.46 2.08 20.19
N ARG A 132 -4.08 1.73 18.96
CA ARG A 132 -4.77 2.13 17.74
C ARG A 132 -6.11 1.40 17.55
N TYR A 133 -6.17 0.11 17.83
CA TYR A 133 -7.36 -0.71 17.55
C TYR A 133 -8.33 -0.81 18.73
N PHE A 134 -7.81 -0.88 19.96
CA PHE A 134 -8.59 -1.13 21.17
C PHE A 134 -8.58 0.06 22.15
N GLY A 135 -7.75 1.07 21.88
CA GLY A 135 -7.53 2.19 22.79
C GLY A 135 -6.68 1.80 24.00
N CYS A 136 -6.06 2.79 24.63
CA CYS A 136 -5.24 2.60 25.83
C CYS A 136 -6.05 2.38 27.12
N PHE A 137 -7.33 2.80 27.13
CA PHE A 137 -8.17 2.74 28.33
C PHE A 137 -9.58 2.26 27.95
N ASP A 138 -10.07 1.21 28.61
CA ASP A 138 -11.43 0.70 28.47
C ASP A 138 -12.02 0.32 29.83
N ILE A 139 -12.99 1.10 30.28
CA ILE A 139 -13.66 0.97 31.58
C ILE A 139 -14.47 -0.33 31.73
N ARG A 140 -14.64 -1.12 30.66
CA ARG A 140 -15.35 -2.41 30.70
C ARG A 140 -14.40 -3.61 30.69
N ASP A 141 -13.10 -3.36 30.52
CA ASP A 141 -12.05 -4.38 30.44
C ASP A 141 -10.84 -3.92 31.26
N GLU A 142 -10.96 -4.14 32.57
CA GLU A 142 -9.97 -3.73 33.57
C GLU A 142 -8.65 -4.51 33.46
N GLU A 143 -8.67 -5.70 32.88
CA GLU A 143 -7.48 -6.54 32.71
C GLU A 143 -6.64 -6.03 31.53
N ARG A 144 -7.27 -5.77 30.39
CA ARG A 144 -6.59 -5.15 29.24
C ARG A 144 -6.09 -3.74 29.54
N THR A 145 -6.90 -2.95 30.23
CA THR A 145 -6.50 -1.58 30.61
C THR A 145 -5.25 -1.60 31.51
N ARG A 146 -5.19 -2.51 32.49
CA ARG A 146 -4.02 -2.68 33.36
C ARG A 146 -2.78 -3.11 32.59
N TYR A 147 -2.94 -4.02 31.63
CA TYR A 147 -1.86 -4.47 30.78
C TYR A 147 -1.30 -3.32 29.90
N MET A 148 -2.18 -2.52 29.29
CA MET A 148 -1.77 -1.33 28.54
C MET A 148 -1.10 -0.27 29.44
N GLU A 149 -1.58 -0.10 30.68
CA GLU A 149 -0.97 0.84 31.65
C GLU A 149 0.43 0.39 32.12
N GLU A 150 0.71 -0.92 32.14
CA GLU A 150 1.98 -1.47 32.63
C GLU A 150 3.04 -1.70 31.54
N TYR A 151 2.59 -2.04 30.33
CA TYR A 151 3.44 -2.43 29.20
C TYR A 151 3.47 -1.41 28.07
N CYS A 152 2.49 -0.49 27.99
CA CYS A 152 2.35 0.46 26.89
C CYS A 152 2.43 1.93 27.35
N THR A 153 3.34 2.21 28.28
CA THR A 153 3.46 3.50 28.96
C THR A 153 3.85 4.66 28.04
N GLU A 154 4.60 4.39 26.97
CA GLU A 154 5.03 5.38 25.98
C GLU A 154 3.90 5.65 24.99
N THR A 155 3.38 4.61 24.33
CA THR A 155 2.29 4.73 23.36
C THR A 155 1.05 5.35 23.99
N CYS A 156 0.74 4.99 25.24
CA CYS A 156 -0.44 5.50 25.93
C CYS A 156 -0.22 6.83 26.65
N GLY A 157 0.97 7.42 26.54
CA GLY A 157 1.28 8.73 27.11
C GLY A 157 1.20 8.78 28.64
N ILE A 158 1.51 7.68 29.32
CA ILE A 158 1.35 7.51 30.78
C ILE A 158 2.65 7.87 31.52
N CYS A 159 3.72 8.19 30.78
CA CYS A 159 5.00 8.65 31.32
C CYS A 159 4.80 9.78 32.36
N GLY A 160 5.07 9.47 33.65
CA GLY A 160 4.96 10.45 34.73
C GLY A 160 3.66 10.46 35.53
N GLY A 161 2.75 9.50 35.33
CA GLY A 161 1.63 9.24 36.26
C GLY A 161 0.44 10.20 36.16
N THR A 162 0.27 10.90 35.04
CA THR A 162 -0.91 11.75 34.80
C THR A 162 -1.71 11.25 33.60
N LYS A 163 -2.93 10.76 33.86
CA LYS A 163 -3.87 10.28 32.83
C LYS A 163 -4.38 11.48 32.02
N THR A 164 -3.91 11.65 30.79
CA THR A 164 -4.40 12.72 29.91
C THR A 164 -5.37 12.12 28.88
N THR A 165 -6.65 12.45 29.01
CA THR A 165 -7.71 12.01 28.09
C THR A 165 -7.97 13.06 27.00
N SER A 166 -7.88 12.68 25.71
CA SER A 166 -8.57 13.33 24.55
C SER A 166 -8.17 12.71 23.19
N PRO A 167 -8.91 12.92 22.09
CA PRO A 167 -10.32 12.57 21.90
C PRO A 167 -10.54 11.71 20.62
N ALA A 168 -11.65 10.97 20.59
CA ALA A 168 -12.05 10.13 19.46
C ALA A 168 -12.40 10.93 18.19
N MET A 169 -11.90 10.49 17.02
CA MET A 169 -12.33 10.97 15.70
C MET A 169 -13.30 9.99 15.04
N LYS A 170 -14.49 10.50 14.73
CA LYS A 170 -15.64 9.80 14.14
C LYS A 170 -15.42 9.46 12.67
N SER A 171 -15.83 8.26 12.27
CA SER A 171 -16.06 7.85 10.90
C SER A 171 -17.37 8.45 10.37
N THR A 172 -17.36 8.94 9.13
CA THR A 172 -18.57 9.16 8.36
C THR A 172 -18.45 8.45 7.03
N GLU A 173 -19.27 7.43 6.87
CA GLU A 173 -19.56 6.73 5.63
C GLU A 173 -20.30 7.66 4.67
N GLY A 174 -19.83 7.72 3.42
CA GLY A 174 -20.51 8.36 2.31
C GLY A 174 -20.74 7.35 1.19
N VAL A 175 -21.95 6.79 1.13
CA VAL A 175 -22.44 6.02 -0.02
C VAL A 175 -22.64 6.98 -1.18
N SER A 176 -21.69 7.00 -2.14
CA SER A 176 -21.86 7.76 -3.38
C SER A 176 -22.76 7.02 -4.36
N ARG A 177 -23.89 7.65 -4.71
CA ARG A 177 -24.95 7.16 -5.62
C ARG A 177 -24.65 7.37 -7.12
N ASN A 178 -23.43 7.72 -7.51
CA ASN A 178 -23.12 7.88 -8.93
C ASN A 178 -22.51 6.60 -9.50
N CYS A 179 -23.29 5.89 -10.32
CA CYS A 179 -22.80 4.76 -11.11
C CYS A 179 -22.26 5.25 -12.45
N GLU A 180 -20.98 5.61 -12.46
CA GLU A 180 -20.27 6.11 -13.64
C GLU A 180 -19.07 5.22 -13.97
N ASP A 181 -18.67 5.23 -15.23
CA ASP A 181 -17.42 4.63 -15.68
C ASP A 181 -16.29 5.63 -15.43
N LYS A 182 -15.26 5.22 -14.68
CA LYS A 182 -14.09 6.05 -14.38
C LYS A 182 -12.99 5.93 -15.43
N ALA A 183 -12.97 4.83 -16.17
CA ALA A 183 -11.98 4.59 -17.22
C ALA A 183 -12.54 4.88 -18.62
N LEU A 184 -11.70 5.42 -19.49
CA LEU A 184 -12.09 5.83 -20.86
C LEU A 184 -12.40 4.64 -21.77
N ASP A 185 -11.73 3.50 -21.56
CA ASP A 185 -11.78 2.34 -22.47
C ASP A 185 -12.79 1.25 -22.07
N CYS A 186 -13.74 1.56 -21.17
CA CYS A 186 -14.69 0.57 -20.66
C CYS A 186 -15.48 -0.14 -21.78
N GLN A 187 -15.84 0.57 -22.85
CA GLN A 187 -16.55 0.00 -24.01
C GLN A 187 -15.69 -1.00 -24.78
N VAL A 188 -14.38 -0.74 -24.89
CA VAL A 188 -13.43 -1.66 -25.54
C VAL A 188 -13.29 -2.91 -24.70
N TRP A 189 -13.06 -2.76 -23.40
CA TRP A 189 -12.90 -3.90 -22.47
C TRP A 189 -14.14 -4.77 -22.38
N ARG A 190 -15.35 -4.19 -22.44
CA ARG A 190 -16.60 -4.96 -22.56
C ARG A 190 -16.59 -5.88 -23.79
N ARG A 191 -16.14 -5.40 -24.95
CA ARG A 191 -16.06 -6.21 -26.18
C ARG A 191 -15.09 -7.38 -26.08
N TYR A 192 -14.06 -7.25 -25.24
CA TYR A 192 -13.11 -8.34 -24.94
C TYR A 192 -13.54 -9.22 -23.75
N SER A 193 -14.80 -9.14 -23.30
CA SER A 193 -15.35 -9.94 -22.20
C SER A 193 -14.71 -9.70 -20.82
N TYR A 194 -14.12 -8.51 -20.60
CA TYR A 194 -13.43 -8.18 -19.34
C TYR A 194 -14.38 -8.04 -18.16
N CYS A 195 -15.66 -7.72 -18.41
CA CYS A 195 -16.67 -7.69 -17.36
C CYS A 195 -16.77 -9.06 -16.63
N SER A 196 -16.46 -10.16 -17.30
CA SER A 196 -16.51 -11.51 -16.70
C SER A 196 -15.15 -11.98 -16.18
N SER A 197 -14.06 -11.70 -16.90
CA SER A 197 -12.71 -12.18 -16.55
C SER A 197 -11.97 -11.30 -15.53
N HIS A 198 -12.28 -10.00 -15.46
CA HIS A 198 -11.59 -9.03 -14.60
C HIS A 198 -12.60 -8.27 -13.72
N GLN A 199 -13.52 -9.02 -13.09
CA GLN A 199 -14.68 -8.47 -12.36
C GLN A 199 -14.30 -7.41 -11.33
N HIS A 200 -13.21 -7.62 -10.56
CA HIS A 200 -12.81 -6.70 -9.51
C HIS A 200 -12.44 -5.32 -10.06
N PHE A 201 -11.55 -5.29 -11.05
CA PHE A 201 -11.17 -4.08 -11.77
C PHE A 201 -12.38 -3.40 -12.42
N MET A 202 -13.20 -4.18 -13.13
CA MET A 202 -14.34 -3.64 -13.87
C MET A 202 -15.44 -3.10 -12.92
N ARG A 203 -15.57 -3.66 -11.71
CA ARG A 203 -16.44 -3.14 -10.62
C ARG A 203 -15.97 -1.83 -10.01
N MET A 204 -14.73 -1.43 -10.22
CA MET A 204 -14.25 -0.14 -9.72
C MET A 204 -14.20 0.93 -10.79
N HIS A 205 -13.87 0.53 -12.02
CA HIS A 205 -13.55 1.46 -13.10
C HIS A 205 -14.60 1.51 -14.21
N CYS A 206 -15.43 0.47 -14.37
CA CYS A 206 -16.39 0.33 -15.47
C CYS A 206 -17.75 -0.16 -15.00
N ARG A 207 -18.20 0.34 -13.83
CA ARG A 207 -19.42 -0.11 -13.17
C ARG A 207 -20.64 0.03 -14.04
N ARG A 208 -20.75 1.12 -14.79
CA ARG A 208 -21.90 1.39 -15.64
C ARG A 208 -21.85 0.52 -16.90
N THR A 209 -20.70 0.45 -17.56
CA THR A 209 -20.52 -0.33 -18.79
C THR A 209 -20.68 -1.84 -18.58
N CYS A 210 -20.28 -2.35 -17.41
CA CYS A 210 -20.41 -3.77 -17.04
C CYS A 210 -21.66 -4.10 -16.20
N HIS A 211 -22.55 -3.13 -15.96
CA HIS A 211 -23.78 -3.32 -15.18
C HIS A 211 -23.52 -3.85 -13.74
N PHE A 212 -22.57 -3.23 -13.04
CA PHE A 212 -22.27 -3.45 -11.61
C PHE A 212 -22.83 -2.35 -10.69
N CYS A 213 -23.72 -1.53 -11.23
CA CYS A 213 -24.78 -0.92 -10.45
C CYS A 213 -25.83 -2.00 -10.20
#